data_AF-A0A8R1I3E0-F1
#
_entry.id   AF-A0A8R1I3E0-F1
#
_cell.length_a   1.000
_cell.length_b   1.000
_cell.length_c   1.000
_cell.angle_alpha   90.00
_cell.angle_beta   90.00
_cell.angle_gamma   90.00
#
_symmetry.space_group_name_H-M   'P 1'
#
loop_
_entity.id
_entity.type
_entity.pdbx_description
1 polymer ?
#
loop_
_entity_poly.entity_id
_entity_poly.type
_entity_poly.pdbx_seq_one_letter_code
_entity_poly.pdbx_strand_id
1 'polypeptide(L)'
;MSSLYYKKLQKQLNPEASSSDDSDSDEETVKKAVKQTKKTPAIADSDDLFVIDGNEALEAPKEGNFEAADLLSTAYLEPYEMDKDLKDLLEKAVVGPKFENNYQPQARLLGRNAAMRLRKAEREKTKGKAWFDLPATELTDEAKRDLEMLQMRSALDPLAHYKRNDRAVLPKYFQVGRVVDAPEDFYSSRMLKKERKKTMVDELLHNEESLSKAKKKYAEIRENEVKKRRGAFQRFGARKSHKQQREAKMKNKRK
;
A
#
# COMPACT_ATOMS: atom_id res chain seq x y z
N MET A 1 16.15 12.02 -36.61
CA MET A 1 14.85 12.27 -35.93
C MET A 1 15.10 12.24 -34.42
N SER A 2 15.19 13.40 -33.77
CA SER A 2 15.75 13.50 -32.41
C SER A 2 14.80 12.97 -31.32
N SER A 3 15.36 12.48 -30.21
CA SER A 3 14.62 11.98 -29.04
C SER A 3 13.62 12.97 -28.45
N LEU A 4 13.84 14.27 -28.68
CA LEU A 4 12.94 15.35 -28.30
C LEU A 4 11.61 15.31 -29.06
N TYR A 5 11.61 14.83 -30.31
CA TYR A 5 10.41 14.71 -31.13
C TYR A 5 9.45 13.65 -30.57
N TYR A 6 9.98 12.49 -30.16
CA TYR A 6 9.19 11.42 -29.55
C TYR A 6 8.64 11.78 -28.17
N LYS A 7 9.43 12.50 -27.33
CA LYS A 7 8.94 13.01 -26.04
C LYS A 7 7.79 14.00 -26.19
N LYS A 8 7.85 14.87 -27.21
CA LYS A 8 6.79 15.84 -27.49
C LYS A 8 5.50 15.15 -27.96
N LEU A 9 5.62 14.12 -28.80
CA LEU A 9 4.50 13.28 -29.25
C LEU A 9 3.83 12.51 -28.09
N GLN A 10 4.62 11.94 -27.17
CA GLN A 10 4.06 11.25 -26.00
C GLN A 10 3.32 12.18 -25.04
N LYS A 11 3.82 13.41 -24.84
CA LYS A 11 3.18 14.41 -23.98
C LYS A 11 1.85 14.92 -24.56
N GLN A 12 1.67 14.89 -25.88
CA GLN A 12 0.41 15.24 -26.53
C GLN A 12 -0.64 14.12 -26.46
N LEU A 13 -0.20 12.85 -26.44
CA LEU A 13 -1.11 11.72 -26.35
C LEU A 13 -1.62 11.43 -24.92
N ASN A 14 -0.88 11.79 -23.86
CA ASN A 14 -1.28 11.55 -22.47
C ASN A 14 -0.82 12.68 -21.52
N PRO A 15 -1.66 13.70 -21.26
CA PRO A 15 -1.29 14.85 -20.41
C PRO A 15 -1.25 14.55 -18.89
N GLU A 16 -1.84 13.45 -18.42
CA GLU A 16 -2.00 13.15 -16.98
C GLU A 16 -0.88 12.26 -16.38
N ALA A 17 0.14 11.92 -17.16
CA ALA A 17 1.24 11.06 -16.71
C ALA A 17 2.55 11.86 -16.56
N SER A 18 2.60 12.81 -15.61
CA SER A 18 3.88 13.35 -15.13
C SER A 18 3.87 13.61 -13.63
N SER A 19 4.32 12.63 -12.85
CA SER A 19 4.88 12.83 -11.52
C SER A 19 5.54 11.54 -11.04
N SER A 20 6.83 11.37 -11.35
CA SER A 20 7.76 10.59 -10.53
C SER A 20 9.19 10.88 -11.01
N ASP A 21 9.82 11.86 -10.41
CA ASP A 21 11.28 11.98 -10.38
C ASP A 21 11.80 10.93 -9.37
N ASP A 22 12.61 9.98 -9.84
CA ASP A 22 13.47 9.15 -8.98
C ASP A 22 14.91 9.52 -9.31
N SER A 23 15.61 10.06 -8.31
CA SER A 23 17.05 10.31 -8.34
C SER A 23 17.77 9.10 -7.74
N ASP A 24 18.48 8.34 -8.57
CA ASP A 24 19.41 7.29 -8.13
C ASP A 24 20.80 7.89 -7.92
N SER A 25 21.40 7.61 -6.76
CA SER A 25 22.79 7.91 -6.43
C SER A 25 23.53 6.58 -6.26
N ASP A 26 24.42 6.27 -7.20
CA ASP A 26 25.24 5.06 -7.21
C ASP A 26 26.46 5.20 -6.29
N GLU A 27 26.73 4.18 -5.46
CA GLU A 27 28.08 3.84 -5.02
C GLU A 27 28.38 2.37 -5.36
N GLU A 28 29.44 2.19 -6.14
CA GLU A 28 29.98 0.92 -6.60
C GLU A 28 30.68 0.13 -5.48
N THR A 29 30.46 -1.19 -5.42
CA THR A 29 31.57 -2.12 -5.13
C THR A 29 31.43 -3.43 -5.93
N VAL A 30 32.47 -3.72 -6.70
CA VAL A 30 32.68 -4.91 -7.55
C VAL A 30 33.32 -6.03 -6.74
N LYS A 31 32.77 -7.27 -6.73
CA LYS A 31 33.55 -8.53 -6.62
C LYS A 31 32.89 -9.76 -7.29
N LYS A 32 33.53 -10.17 -8.40
CA LYS A 32 33.79 -11.51 -8.99
C LYS A 32 32.83 -12.70 -8.80
N ALA A 33 32.51 -13.29 -9.95
CA ALA A 33 31.80 -14.55 -10.17
C ALA A 33 32.65 -15.81 -9.91
N VAL A 34 32.02 -16.85 -9.35
CA VAL A 34 32.48 -18.25 -9.37
C VAL A 34 31.31 -19.12 -9.81
N LYS A 35 31.51 -19.85 -10.91
CA LYS A 35 30.55 -20.77 -11.54
C LYS A 35 30.62 -22.12 -10.82
N GLN A 36 29.51 -22.63 -10.30
CA GLN A 36 29.39 -24.03 -9.88
C GLN A 36 28.11 -24.64 -10.45
N THR A 37 28.30 -25.60 -11.34
CA THR A 37 27.29 -26.52 -11.86
C THR A 37 26.97 -27.55 -10.77
N LYS A 38 25.69 -27.77 -10.49
CA LYS A 38 25.24 -28.92 -9.67
C LYS A 38 24.21 -29.72 -10.44
N LYS A 39 24.54 -31.01 -10.56
CA LYS A 39 23.78 -32.12 -11.11
C LYS A 39 22.53 -32.39 -10.28
N THR A 40 21.44 -32.75 -10.92
CA THR A 40 20.25 -33.37 -10.33
C THR A 40 20.52 -34.86 -10.04
N PRO A 41 20.12 -35.40 -8.88
CA PRO A 41 20.16 -36.83 -8.62
C PRO A 41 18.92 -37.53 -9.21
N ALA A 42 19.16 -38.71 -9.78
CA ALA A 42 18.14 -39.64 -10.24
C ALA A 42 17.53 -40.39 -9.05
N ILE A 43 16.20 -40.53 -9.06
CA ILE A 43 15.43 -41.48 -8.25
C ILE A 43 14.75 -42.40 -9.27
N ALA A 44 14.97 -43.69 -9.11
CA ALA A 44 14.38 -44.78 -9.88
C ALA A 44 13.31 -45.45 -9.03
N ASP A 45 12.14 -45.71 -9.62
CA ASP A 45 11.14 -46.73 -9.29
C ASP A 45 10.40 -46.95 -10.64
N SER A 46 10.82 -47.92 -11.45
CA SER A 46 10.28 -49.27 -11.62
C SER A 46 8.85 -49.34 -12.17
N ASP A 47 8.80 -49.92 -13.38
CA ASP A 47 7.75 -50.79 -13.93
C ASP A 47 6.69 -50.19 -14.88
N ASP A 48 6.54 -50.90 -16.00
CA ASP A 48 5.51 -50.88 -17.04
C ASP A 48 5.62 -49.87 -18.21
N LEU A 49 6.50 -50.19 -19.17
CA LEU A 49 6.27 -49.78 -20.56
C LEU A 49 6.65 -50.93 -21.53
N PHE A 50 5.64 -51.37 -22.28
CA PHE A 50 5.64 -52.50 -23.21
C PHE A 50 6.86 -52.53 -24.15
N VAL A 51 7.63 -53.62 -24.04
CA VAL A 51 8.56 -54.09 -25.08
C VAL A 51 7.74 -54.97 -26.03
N ILE A 52 7.55 -54.50 -27.26
CA ILE A 52 7.18 -55.36 -28.38
C ILE A 52 8.44 -55.51 -29.21
N ASP A 53 9.03 -56.71 -29.11
CA ASP A 53 10.16 -57.15 -29.91
C ASP A 53 9.79 -57.11 -31.39
N GLY A 54 10.41 -56.20 -32.14
CA GLY A 54 10.38 -56.20 -33.59
C GLY A 54 11.36 -57.25 -34.12
N ASN A 55 10.86 -58.44 -34.44
CA ASN A 55 11.43 -59.34 -35.45
C ASN A 55 10.47 -60.50 -35.73
N GLU A 56 9.42 -60.22 -36.49
CA GLU A 56 8.75 -61.22 -37.29
C GLU A 56 8.44 -60.59 -38.65
N ALA A 57 9.01 -61.18 -39.71
CA ALA A 57 8.76 -60.79 -41.08
C ALA A 57 7.31 -61.16 -41.43
N LEU A 58 6.40 -60.21 -41.22
CA LEU A 58 5.03 -60.29 -41.70
C LEU A 58 4.91 -59.44 -42.96
N GLU A 59 4.49 -60.12 -44.02
CA GLU A 59 4.30 -59.65 -45.37
C GLU A 59 3.53 -58.33 -45.40
N ALA A 60 4.02 -57.37 -46.21
CA ALA A 60 3.34 -56.11 -46.42
C ALA A 60 1.89 -56.36 -46.87
N PRO A 61 0.87 -55.77 -46.22
CA PRO A 61 -0.49 -55.84 -46.74
C PRO A 61 -0.48 -55.20 -48.13
N LYS A 62 -0.98 -55.93 -49.12
CA LYS A 62 -1.17 -55.47 -50.49
C LYS A 62 -1.82 -54.08 -50.43
N GLU A 63 -1.15 -53.10 -51.03
CA GLU A 63 -1.68 -51.76 -51.20
C GLU A 63 -3.08 -51.87 -51.80
N GLY A 64 -4.11 -51.55 -51.00
CA GLY A 64 -5.44 -51.37 -51.54
C GLY A 64 -5.37 -50.24 -52.56
N ASN A 65 -5.99 -50.43 -53.73
CA ASN A 65 -6.20 -49.37 -54.70
C ASN A 65 -6.87 -48.18 -53.99
N PHE A 66 -6.08 -47.20 -53.59
CA PHE A 66 -6.60 -45.89 -53.28
C PHE A 66 -6.84 -45.24 -54.64
N GLU A 67 -8.09 -45.25 -55.08
CA GLU A 67 -8.50 -44.27 -56.08
C GLU A 67 -8.21 -42.90 -55.47
N ALA A 68 -7.16 -42.25 -55.95
CA ALA A 68 -6.93 -40.84 -55.69
C ALA A 68 -8.08 -40.10 -56.37
N ALA A 69 -9.17 -39.89 -55.64
CA ALA A 69 -10.17 -38.92 -56.04
C ALA A 69 -9.44 -37.57 -56.13
N ASP A 70 -9.37 -37.01 -57.34
CA ASP A 70 -8.83 -35.69 -57.62
C ASP A 70 -9.59 -34.64 -56.80
N LEU A 71 -9.09 -34.32 -55.61
CA LEU A 71 -9.59 -33.23 -54.76
C LEU A 71 -9.17 -31.84 -55.28
N LEU A 72 -8.88 -31.71 -56.58
CA LEU A 72 -8.60 -30.43 -57.23
C LEU A 72 -9.88 -29.73 -57.76
N SER A 73 -11.06 -30.33 -57.54
CA SER A 73 -12.35 -29.79 -58.02
C SER A 73 -13.34 -29.39 -56.91
N THR A 74 -13.02 -29.53 -55.63
CA THR A 74 -13.87 -29.01 -54.54
C THR A 74 -13.21 -27.82 -53.86
N ALA A 75 -13.03 -26.74 -54.64
CA ALA A 75 -12.71 -25.42 -54.12
C ALA A 75 -13.93 -24.75 -53.47
N TYR A 76 -14.69 -25.50 -52.67
CA TYR A 76 -15.70 -24.97 -51.76
C TYR A 76 -15.72 -25.92 -50.57
N LEU A 77 -15.05 -25.53 -49.49
CA LEU A 77 -15.31 -26.10 -48.18
C LEU A 77 -16.73 -25.65 -47.83
N GLU A 78 -17.74 -26.47 -48.13
CA GLU A 78 -19.09 -26.20 -47.67
C GLU A 78 -19.04 -26.09 -46.13
N PRO A 79 -19.63 -25.04 -45.53
CA PRO A 79 -19.66 -24.91 -44.08
C PRO A 79 -20.35 -26.16 -43.54
N TYR A 80 -19.62 -26.97 -42.78
CA TYR A 80 -20.17 -28.16 -42.16
C TYR A 80 -21.33 -27.77 -41.23
N GLU A 81 -22.56 -27.93 -41.71
CA GLU A 81 -23.75 -27.73 -40.92
C GLU A 81 -23.91 -28.95 -40.02
N MET A 82 -23.51 -28.80 -38.76
CA MET A 82 -23.80 -29.81 -37.73
C MET A 82 -25.31 -30.14 -37.75
N ASP A 83 -25.64 -31.43 -37.82
CA ASP A 83 -27.03 -31.90 -37.77
C ASP A 83 -27.76 -31.32 -36.56
N LYS A 84 -29.05 -30.99 -36.74
CA LYS A 84 -29.87 -30.36 -35.68
C LYS A 84 -29.91 -31.21 -34.42
N ASP A 85 -29.99 -32.53 -34.59
CA ASP A 85 -30.03 -33.49 -33.49
C ASP A 85 -28.71 -33.53 -32.70
N LEU A 86 -27.57 -33.37 -33.39
CA LEU A 86 -26.26 -33.27 -32.75
C LEU A 86 -26.09 -31.96 -31.99
N LYS A 87 -26.61 -30.83 -32.52
CA LYS A 87 -26.62 -29.54 -31.81
C LYS A 87 -27.44 -29.63 -30.53
N ASP A 88 -28.63 -30.20 -30.59
CA ASP A 88 -29.51 -30.38 -29.44
C ASP A 88 -28.89 -31.30 -28.37
N LEU A 89 -28.13 -32.31 -28.79
CA LEU A 89 -27.41 -33.21 -27.88
C LEU A 89 -26.22 -32.51 -27.21
N LEU A 90 -25.45 -31.71 -27.96
CA LEU A 90 -24.33 -30.91 -27.45
C LEU A 90 -24.80 -29.84 -26.46
N GLU A 91 -25.93 -29.18 -26.72
CA GLU A 91 -26.50 -28.19 -25.80
C GLU A 91 -26.99 -28.79 -24.48
N LYS A 92 -27.45 -30.05 -24.50
CA LYS A 92 -27.86 -30.81 -23.31
C LYS A 92 -26.69 -31.46 -22.57
N ALA A 93 -25.49 -31.46 -23.13
CA ALA A 93 -24.32 -32.07 -22.52
C ALA A 93 -23.91 -31.32 -21.25
N VAL A 94 -23.43 -32.07 -20.25
CA VAL A 94 -22.94 -31.54 -18.96
C VAL A 94 -21.71 -30.64 -19.16
N VAL A 95 -20.94 -30.88 -20.23
CA VAL A 95 -19.69 -30.20 -20.59
C VAL A 95 -19.94 -29.17 -21.71
N GLY A 96 -20.89 -28.26 -21.51
CA GLY A 96 -21.15 -27.17 -22.48
C GLY A 96 -20.19 -25.98 -22.32
N PRO A 97 -20.32 -24.92 -23.15
CA PRO A 97 -19.49 -23.70 -23.05
C PRO A 97 -19.53 -23.03 -21.67
N LYS A 98 -20.66 -23.19 -20.95
CA LYS A 98 -20.81 -22.74 -19.56
C LYS A 98 -19.96 -23.54 -18.57
N PHE A 99 -19.78 -24.84 -18.81
CA PHE A 99 -18.89 -25.69 -18.03
C PHE A 99 -17.42 -25.35 -18.31
N GLU A 100 -17.07 -25.10 -19.57
CA GLU A 100 -15.73 -24.66 -19.98
C GLU A 100 -15.35 -23.30 -19.35
N ASN A 101 -16.30 -22.35 -19.24
CA ASN A 101 -16.05 -21.08 -18.57
C ASN A 101 -15.82 -21.21 -17.05
N ASN A 102 -16.36 -22.25 -16.42
CA ASN A 102 -16.21 -22.51 -14.99
C ASN A 102 -14.95 -23.34 -14.66
N TYR A 103 -14.50 -24.21 -15.58
CA TYR A 103 -13.36 -25.11 -15.39
C TYR A 103 -12.07 -24.67 -16.09
N GLN A 104 -12.16 -23.93 -17.19
CA GLN A 104 -10.99 -23.17 -17.62
C GLN A 104 -10.79 -22.12 -16.54
N PRO A 105 -9.63 -22.08 -15.86
CA PRO A 105 -9.24 -20.84 -15.26
C PRO A 105 -9.10 -19.88 -16.46
N GLN A 106 -10.16 -19.13 -16.76
CA GLN A 106 -10.02 -17.82 -17.36
C GLN A 106 -9.38 -16.90 -16.31
N ALA A 107 -8.26 -17.35 -15.73
CA ALA A 107 -7.09 -16.51 -15.63
C ALA A 107 -6.91 -15.97 -17.03
N ARG A 108 -7.59 -14.85 -17.33
CA ARG A 108 -7.11 -13.88 -18.30
C ARG A 108 -5.61 -13.91 -18.10
N LEU A 109 -4.87 -14.38 -19.10
CA LEU A 109 -3.42 -14.47 -19.04
C LEU A 109 -2.97 -13.02 -18.88
N LEU A 110 -2.95 -12.55 -17.64
CA LEU A 110 -2.57 -11.21 -17.32
C LEU A 110 -1.14 -11.14 -17.81
N GLY A 111 -0.88 -10.20 -18.72
CA GLY A 111 0.48 -9.96 -19.18
C GLY A 111 1.39 -9.90 -17.96
N ARG A 112 2.62 -10.42 -18.10
CA ARG A 112 3.58 -10.57 -16.99
C ARG A 112 3.64 -9.33 -16.07
N ASN A 113 3.56 -8.13 -16.64
CA ASN A 113 3.54 -6.86 -15.92
C ASN A 113 2.26 -6.63 -15.11
N ALA A 114 1.10 -6.97 -15.66
CA ALA A 114 -0.18 -6.88 -14.95
C ALA A 114 -0.22 -7.87 -13.77
N ALA A 115 0.25 -9.11 -13.96
CA ALA A 115 0.36 -10.10 -12.89
C ALA A 115 1.36 -9.65 -11.80
N MET A 116 2.50 -9.07 -12.19
CA MET A 116 3.46 -8.49 -11.24
C MET A 116 2.84 -7.34 -10.43
N ARG A 117 2.06 -6.47 -11.08
CA ARG A 117 1.37 -5.35 -10.42
C ARG A 117 0.34 -5.85 -9.41
N LEU A 118 -0.45 -6.87 -9.74
CA LEU A 118 -1.40 -7.48 -8.79
C LEU A 118 -0.67 -8.08 -7.58
N ARG A 119 0.38 -8.87 -7.80
CA ARG A 119 1.20 -9.43 -6.71
C ARG A 119 1.87 -8.35 -5.85
N LYS A 120 2.24 -7.22 -6.44
CA LYS A 120 2.76 -6.06 -5.69
C LYS A 120 1.66 -5.43 -4.84
N ALA A 121 0.48 -5.19 -5.41
CA ALA A 121 -0.67 -4.66 -4.68
C ALA A 121 -1.10 -5.58 -3.53
N GLU A 122 -1.12 -6.90 -3.73
CA GLU A 122 -1.39 -7.89 -2.68
C GLU A 122 -0.36 -7.83 -1.55
N ARG A 123 0.95 -7.76 -1.90
CA ARG A 123 2.02 -7.57 -0.91
C ARG A 123 1.99 -6.23 -0.20
N GLU A 124 1.43 -5.19 -0.80
CA GLU A 124 1.32 -3.87 -0.17
C GLU A 124 0.14 -3.76 0.80
N LYS A 125 -0.81 -4.72 0.77
CA LYS A 125 -1.93 -4.79 1.72
C LYS A 125 -1.47 -5.25 3.10
N THR A 126 -0.40 -6.03 3.20
CA THR A 126 0.13 -6.53 4.47
C THR A 126 1.61 -6.26 4.58
N LYS A 127 2.14 -6.16 5.81
CA LYS A 127 3.57 -6.02 6.03
C LYS A 127 4.36 -7.31 5.71
N GLY A 128 3.64 -8.40 5.43
CA GLY A 128 4.14 -9.71 5.06
C GLY A 128 4.27 -10.70 6.23
N LYS A 129 4.58 -11.95 5.90
CA LYS A 129 4.62 -13.09 6.84
C LYS A 129 5.61 -12.92 8.00
N ALA A 130 6.72 -12.20 7.77
CA ALA A 130 7.70 -11.90 8.81
C ALA A 130 7.13 -11.05 9.95
N TRP A 131 6.01 -10.34 9.69
CA TRP A 131 5.30 -9.53 10.67
C TRP A 131 3.83 -9.91 10.75
N PHE A 132 3.57 -11.22 10.82
CA PHE A 132 2.25 -11.83 11.01
C PHE A 132 1.15 -11.23 10.12
N ASP A 133 1.51 -10.85 8.89
CA ASP A 133 0.59 -10.27 7.91
C ASP A 133 -0.18 -9.04 8.43
N LEU A 134 0.49 -8.19 9.22
CA LEU A 134 -0.10 -6.95 9.74
C LEU A 134 -0.72 -6.13 8.59
N PRO A 135 -2.03 -5.82 8.65
CA PRO A 135 -2.72 -5.15 7.57
C PRO A 135 -2.32 -3.67 7.44
N ALA A 136 -2.41 -3.15 6.22
CA ALA A 136 -2.38 -1.72 5.93
C ALA A 136 -3.77 -1.14 6.25
N THR A 137 -3.99 -0.78 7.51
CA THR A 137 -5.22 -0.14 7.94
C THR A 137 -5.40 1.23 7.29
N GLU A 138 -6.64 1.54 6.92
CA GLU A 138 -6.98 2.84 6.37
C GLU A 138 -6.76 3.94 7.41
N LEU A 139 -6.26 5.09 6.94
CA LEU A 139 -5.92 6.21 7.80
C LEU A 139 -7.18 7.07 8.01
N THR A 140 -8.08 6.59 8.88
CA THR A 140 -9.27 7.36 9.29
C THR A 140 -8.86 8.63 10.05
N ASP A 141 -9.71 9.66 10.07
CA ASP A 141 -9.39 10.91 10.76
C ASP A 141 -9.14 10.71 12.26
N GLU A 142 -9.85 9.78 12.89
CA GLU A 142 -9.64 9.40 14.29
C GLU A 142 -8.28 8.76 14.50
N ALA A 143 -7.93 7.76 13.68
CA ALA A 143 -6.64 7.09 13.75
C ALA A 143 -5.49 8.06 13.47
N LYS A 144 -5.67 9.00 12.54
CA LYS A 144 -4.70 10.04 12.25
C LYS A 144 -4.41 10.91 13.48
N ARG A 145 -5.46 11.37 14.18
CA ARG A 145 -5.31 12.18 15.41
C ARG A 145 -4.57 11.42 16.50
N ASP A 146 -4.90 10.13 16.70
CA ASP A 146 -4.23 9.28 17.67
C ASP A 146 -2.73 9.09 17.31
N LEU A 147 -2.42 8.85 16.04
CA LEU A 147 -1.02 8.70 15.58
C LEU A 147 -0.22 10.01 15.68
N GLU A 148 -0.83 11.15 15.35
CA GLU A 148 -0.21 12.47 15.53
C GLU A 148 0.04 12.77 17.01
N MET A 149 -0.90 12.42 17.88
CA MET A 149 -0.74 12.57 19.33
C MET A 149 0.40 11.69 19.86
N LEU A 150 0.54 10.45 19.40
CA LEU A 150 1.70 9.60 19.72
C LEU A 150 3.01 10.20 19.24
N GLN A 151 3.02 10.85 18.08
CA GLN A 151 4.19 11.56 17.57
C GLN A 151 4.56 12.74 18.49
N MET A 152 3.56 13.46 19.00
CA MET A 152 3.74 14.60 19.90
C MET A 152 3.80 14.23 21.40
N ARG A 153 3.92 12.93 21.75
CA ARG A 153 3.86 12.45 23.14
C ARG A 153 4.80 13.17 24.11
N SER A 154 5.94 13.66 23.64
CA SER A 154 6.91 14.40 24.45
C SER A 154 6.40 15.75 24.97
N ALA A 155 5.34 16.29 24.38
CA ALA A 155 4.74 17.56 24.80
C ALA A 155 3.53 17.37 25.73
N LEU A 156 3.04 16.14 25.91
CA LEU A 156 1.82 15.88 26.67
C LEU A 156 2.06 15.93 28.18
N ASP A 157 3.12 15.26 28.64
CA ASP A 157 3.48 15.20 30.06
C ASP A 157 4.85 15.86 30.27
N PRO A 158 4.95 16.93 31.09
CA PRO A 158 6.23 17.56 31.39
C PRO A 158 7.20 16.69 32.21
N LEU A 159 6.71 15.61 32.85
CA LEU A 159 7.54 14.71 33.66
C LEU A 159 8.09 13.53 32.87
N ALA A 160 7.39 13.12 31.81
CA ALA A 160 7.76 11.98 31.00
C ALA A 160 8.59 12.41 29.77
N HIS A 161 9.90 12.18 29.82
CA HIS A 161 10.78 12.39 28.67
C HIS A 161 10.94 11.11 27.84
N TYR A 162 10.40 11.11 26.63
CA TYR A 162 10.51 10.00 25.69
C TYR A 162 11.69 10.18 24.73
N LYS A 163 12.15 9.05 24.17
CA LYS A 163 13.07 9.07 23.03
C LYS A 163 12.41 9.78 21.84
N ARG A 164 13.18 10.62 21.15
CA ARG A 164 12.76 11.33 19.93
C ARG A 164 12.34 10.32 18.85
N ASN A 165 11.31 10.66 18.08
CA ASN A 165 10.83 9.82 16.99
C ASN A 165 11.86 9.77 15.85
N ASP A 166 12.02 8.61 15.24
CA ASP A 166 12.96 8.40 14.14
C ASP A 166 12.44 8.95 12.80
N ARG A 167 11.12 9.03 12.65
CA ARG A 167 10.44 9.44 11.40
C ARG A 167 9.39 10.52 11.68
N ALA A 168 9.28 11.47 10.75
CA ALA A 168 8.24 12.49 10.77
C ALA A 168 6.91 12.03 10.14
N VAL A 169 6.95 10.96 9.33
CA VAL A 169 5.78 10.44 8.59
C VAL A 169 5.06 9.38 9.42
N LEU A 170 3.73 9.39 9.36
CA LEU A 170 2.88 8.38 10.00
C LEU A 170 3.14 6.97 9.43
N PRO A 171 3.07 5.93 10.27
CA PRO A 171 3.28 4.55 9.81
C PRO A 171 2.16 4.09 8.86
N LYS A 172 2.54 3.41 7.77
CA LYS A 172 1.58 2.83 6.80
C LYS A 172 0.83 1.60 7.35
N TYR A 173 1.52 0.75 8.10
CA TYR A 173 0.94 -0.47 8.68
C TYR A 173 0.84 -0.29 10.18
N PHE A 174 -0.38 -0.32 10.72
CA PHE A 174 -0.63 -0.19 12.15
C PHE A 174 -1.88 -0.99 12.53
N GLN A 175 -2.07 -1.21 13.83
CA GLN A 175 -3.29 -1.80 14.37
C GLN A 175 -3.59 -1.12 15.69
N VAL A 176 -4.85 -0.77 15.91
CA VAL A 176 -5.31 -0.20 17.17
C VAL A 176 -5.85 -1.34 18.03
N GLY A 177 -5.20 -1.58 19.16
CA GLY A 177 -5.61 -2.58 20.15
C GLY A 177 -6.02 -1.91 21.46
N ARG A 178 -6.64 -2.69 22.35
CA ARG A 178 -6.95 -2.27 23.72
C ARG A 178 -6.19 -3.15 24.70
N VAL A 179 -5.71 -2.55 25.78
CA VAL A 179 -5.07 -3.29 26.87
C VAL A 179 -6.15 -4.09 27.61
N VAL A 180 -5.90 -5.37 27.82
CA VAL A 180 -6.77 -6.25 28.61
C VAL A 180 -6.20 -6.29 30.02
N ASP A 181 -7.02 -5.94 31.01
CA ASP A 181 -6.58 -5.88 32.40
C ASP A 181 -6.23 -7.28 32.93
N ALA A 182 -5.15 -7.36 33.69
CA ALA A 182 -4.80 -8.57 34.40
C ALA A 182 -5.84 -8.87 35.49
N PRO A 183 -6.11 -10.16 35.79
CA PRO A 183 -6.98 -10.54 36.91
C PRO A 183 -6.32 -10.28 38.28
N GLU A 184 -5.00 -10.16 38.33
CA GLU A 184 -4.21 -10.08 39.56
C GLU A 184 -4.23 -8.67 40.19
N ASP A 185 -4.28 -7.62 39.37
CA ASP A 185 -4.27 -6.23 39.83
C ASP A 185 -5.61 -5.54 39.54
N PHE A 186 -6.47 -5.50 40.55
CA PHE A 186 -7.82 -4.96 40.43
C PHE A 186 -7.90 -3.45 40.71
N TYR A 187 -7.05 -2.95 41.61
CA TYR A 187 -7.22 -1.60 42.18
C TYR A 187 -6.26 -0.56 41.61
N SER A 188 -5.12 -0.97 41.05
CA SER A 188 -4.07 -0.03 40.66
C SER A 188 -4.04 0.24 39.16
N SER A 189 -3.95 -0.80 38.34
CA SER A 189 -3.78 -0.66 36.89
C SER A 189 -5.11 -0.59 36.11
N ARG A 190 -6.21 -1.03 36.72
CA ARG A 190 -7.51 -1.15 36.05
C ARG A 190 -8.26 0.17 35.96
N MET A 191 -8.62 0.56 34.74
CA MET A 191 -9.46 1.73 34.48
C MET A 191 -10.94 1.47 34.72
N LEU A 192 -11.67 2.47 35.24
CA LEU A 192 -13.13 2.37 35.40
C LEU A 192 -13.82 2.37 34.04
N LYS A 193 -15.01 1.75 33.96
CA LYS A 193 -15.81 1.72 32.71
C LYS A 193 -16.11 3.12 32.14
N LYS A 194 -16.22 4.12 33.01
CA LYS A 194 -16.48 5.52 32.63
C LYS A 194 -15.27 6.18 31.99
N GLU A 195 -14.07 5.81 32.43
CA GLU A 195 -12.81 6.40 31.97
C GLU A 195 -12.34 5.78 30.66
N ARG A 196 -12.63 4.49 30.43
CA ARG A 196 -12.34 3.81 29.15
C ARG A 196 -13.10 4.48 28.00
N LYS A 197 -12.39 5.02 27.01
CA LYS A 197 -12.99 5.61 25.80
C LYS A 197 -12.68 4.78 24.56
N LYS A 198 -13.10 5.29 23.39
CA LYS A 198 -12.90 4.62 22.11
C LYS A 198 -11.52 4.91 21.51
N THR A 199 -11.07 6.17 21.60
CA THR A 199 -9.81 6.66 21.05
C THR A 199 -8.90 7.16 22.17
N MET A 200 -7.59 7.22 21.92
CA MET A 200 -6.62 7.66 22.92
C MET A 200 -6.72 9.18 23.14
N VAL A 201 -7.04 9.95 22.10
CA VAL A 201 -7.33 11.39 22.23
C VAL A 201 -8.57 11.64 23.10
N ASP A 202 -9.63 10.84 22.99
CA ASP A 202 -10.82 11.01 23.83
C ASP A 202 -10.52 10.76 25.31
N GLU A 203 -9.65 9.81 25.62
CA GLU A 203 -9.20 9.55 27.00
C GLU A 203 -8.43 10.76 27.55
N LEU A 204 -7.54 11.34 26.74
CA LEU A 204 -6.80 12.54 27.12
C LEU A 204 -7.72 13.74 27.36
N LEU A 205 -8.74 13.93 26.52
CA LEU A 205 -9.73 15.00 26.66
C LEU A 205 -10.66 14.79 27.85
N HIS A 206 -10.86 13.55 28.30
CA HIS A 206 -11.68 13.27 29.47
C HIS A 206 -10.98 13.67 30.78
N ASN A 207 -9.65 13.70 30.80
CA ASN A 207 -8.88 14.11 31.97
C ASN A 207 -8.88 15.64 32.13
N GLU A 208 -9.50 16.14 33.19
CA GLU A 208 -9.59 17.58 33.43
C GLU A 208 -8.23 18.21 33.77
N GLU A 209 -7.34 17.46 34.41
CA GLU A 209 -6.03 17.96 34.79
C GLU A 209 -5.16 18.23 33.57
N SER A 210 -5.13 17.31 32.62
CA SER A 210 -4.38 17.44 31.36
C SER A 210 -4.90 18.65 30.57
N LEU A 211 -6.22 18.82 30.49
CA LEU A 211 -6.87 19.97 29.85
C LEU A 211 -6.50 21.28 30.53
N SER A 212 -6.53 21.32 31.86
CA SER A 212 -6.18 22.53 32.61
C SER A 212 -4.73 22.95 32.37
N LYS A 213 -3.81 21.99 32.36
CA LYS A 213 -2.37 22.20 32.10
C LYS A 213 -2.15 22.66 30.66
N ALA A 214 -2.78 21.99 29.69
CA ALA A 214 -2.70 22.35 28.28
C ALA A 214 -3.26 23.77 28.02
N LYS A 215 -4.41 24.13 28.60
CA LYS A 215 -4.99 25.47 28.49
C LYS A 215 -4.07 26.55 29.06
N LYS A 216 -3.53 26.33 30.26
CA LYS A 216 -2.57 27.26 30.90
C LYS A 216 -1.33 27.45 30.02
N LYS A 217 -0.73 26.36 29.55
CA LYS A 217 0.48 26.45 28.74
C LYS A 217 0.22 27.07 27.37
N TYR A 218 -0.91 26.78 26.76
CA TYR A 218 -1.33 27.41 25.50
C TYR A 218 -1.50 28.93 25.65
N ALA A 219 -2.15 29.38 26.73
CA ALA A 219 -2.30 30.81 27.00
C ALA A 219 -0.94 31.52 27.16
N GLU A 220 -0.01 30.90 27.90
CA GLU A 220 1.35 31.39 28.07
C GLU A 220 2.11 31.48 26.73
N ILE A 221 2.02 30.43 25.90
CA ILE A 221 2.64 30.40 24.56
C ILE A 221 2.05 31.51 23.69
N ARG A 222 0.73 31.66 23.67
CA ARG A 222 0.04 32.69 22.88
C ARG A 222 0.41 34.10 23.33
N GLU A 223 0.49 34.35 24.63
CA GLU A 223 0.94 35.64 25.16
C GLU A 223 2.40 35.91 24.76
N ASN A 224 3.28 34.92 24.88
CA ASN A 224 4.67 35.01 24.47
C ASN A 224 4.82 35.24 22.96
N GLU A 225 3.99 34.60 22.14
CA GLU A 225 3.98 34.81 20.69
C GLU A 225 3.51 36.22 20.33
N VAL A 226 2.45 36.72 20.98
CA VAL A 226 1.98 38.11 20.80
C VAL A 226 3.06 39.11 21.21
N LYS A 227 3.74 38.87 22.35
CA LYS A 227 4.88 39.69 22.80
C LYS A 227 6.01 39.70 21.77
N LYS A 228 6.35 38.55 21.19
CA LYS A 228 7.37 38.42 20.13
C LYS A 228 6.95 39.15 18.85
N ARG A 229 5.72 38.93 18.38
CA ARG A 229 5.18 39.54 17.15
C ARG A 229 5.03 41.07 17.24
N ARG A 230 4.64 41.60 18.40
CA ARG A 230 4.52 43.06 18.61
C ARG A 230 5.89 43.78 18.67
N GLY A 231 6.99 43.03 18.77
CA GLY A 231 8.35 43.56 18.81
C GLY A 231 8.64 44.38 20.07
N ALA A 232 9.93 44.56 20.39
CA ALA A 232 10.34 45.47 21.47
C ALA A 232 9.85 46.91 21.24
N PHE A 233 9.59 47.30 19.99
CA PHE A 233 9.23 48.65 19.56
C PHE A 233 7.86 49.14 20.07
N GLN A 234 6.85 48.28 20.24
CA GLN A 234 5.56 48.73 20.79
C GLN A 234 5.54 48.87 22.31
N ARG A 235 6.47 48.23 23.04
CA ARG A 235 6.67 48.50 24.47
C ARG A 235 7.22 49.92 24.71
N PHE A 236 7.78 50.53 23.67
CA PHE A 236 8.13 51.96 23.60
C PHE A 236 7.06 52.82 22.91
N GLY A 237 5.84 52.31 22.70
CA GLY A 237 4.73 53.09 22.15
C GLY A 237 4.58 54.43 22.89
N ALA A 238 4.59 55.52 22.13
CA ALA A 238 4.40 56.92 22.51
C ALA A 238 4.65 57.24 24.00
N ARG A 239 5.86 56.95 24.52
CA ARG A 239 6.30 57.60 25.77
C ARG A 239 6.25 59.10 25.48
N LYS A 240 5.35 59.85 26.15
CA LYS A 240 5.27 61.32 26.04
C LYS A 240 6.69 61.86 26.09
N SER A 241 7.07 62.67 25.11
CA SER A 241 8.42 63.23 25.08
C SER A 241 8.65 63.95 26.42
N HIS A 242 9.90 64.00 26.89
CA HIS A 242 10.22 64.58 28.19
C HIS A 242 9.68 66.03 28.33
N LYS A 243 9.55 66.75 27.21
CA LYS A 243 8.91 68.06 27.10
C LYS A 243 7.40 68.02 27.41
N GLN A 244 6.65 67.10 26.81
CA GLN A 244 5.21 66.92 27.07
C GLN A 244 4.93 66.49 28.53
N GLN A 245 5.85 65.75 29.16
CA GLN A 245 5.74 65.40 30.57
C GLN A 245 5.95 66.62 31.49
N ARG A 246 6.91 67.49 31.16
CA ARG A 246 7.16 68.74 31.88
C ARG A 246 5.99 69.72 31.76
N GLU A 247 5.43 69.90 30.56
CA GLU A 247 4.27 70.76 30.33
C GLU A 247 3.02 70.27 31.08
N ALA A 248 2.75 68.95 31.09
CA ALA A 248 1.65 68.38 31.86
C ALA A 248 1.81 68.58 33.38
N LYS A 249 3.04 68.44 33.90
CA LYS A 249 3.34 68.73 35.32
C LYS A 249 3.14 70.21 35.67
N MET A 250 3.54 71.13 34.79
CA MET A 250 3.34 72.57 34.99
C MET A 250 1.86 72.97 34.92
N LYS A 251 1.06 72.30 34.08
CA LYS A 251 -0.40 72.51 34.00
C LYS A 251 -1.14 72.03 35.25
N ASN A 252 -0.74 70.89 35.83
CA ASN A 252 -1.33 70.37 37.08
C ASN A 252 -0.93 71.17 38.32
N LYS A 253 0.17 71.92 38.30
CA LYS A 253 0.61 72.78 39.42
C LYS A 253 -0.06 74.16 39.44
N ARG A 254 -0.87 74.46 38.40
CA ARG A 254 -1.57 75.75 38.22
C ARG A 254 -3.08 75.66 38.52
N LYS A 255 -3.57 74.51 38.97
CA LYS A 255 -4.87 74.34 39.65
C LYS A 255 -4.60 74.18 41.13
#